data_AF-A0A2R6Q0Q0-F1
#
_entry.id   AF-A0A2R6Q0Q0-F1
#
_cell.length_a   1.000
_cell.length_b   1.000
_cell.length_c   1.000
_cell.angle_alpha   90.00
_cell.angle_beta   90.00
_cell.angle_gamma   90.00
#
_symmetry.space_group_name_H-M   'P 1'
#
loop_
_entity.id
_entity.type
_entity.pdbx_description
1 polymer ?
#
loop_
_entity_poly.entity_id
_entity_poly.type
_entity_poly.pdbx_seq_one_letter_code
_entity_poly.pdbx_strand_id
1 'polypeptide(L)'
;MCTHSMPSAESQTRSETVEVGDARLGMDSSKMKNNGESVAKKKKKMRRISSFVPRFGCFRSDYDCATVERPDDGGSFDMESAPAASNPTHLVIMVNGIIGSARNWRFAAKQFLKKYPQDVIVHCSECNSSMLTFDGVDVMGNRLTDEVIAVIKRYPCLQKISFIGHSLGGLIARYAVAKLYGEVTTLKSSQENGESDETKDSVPKEKFKGKIAGLEPMNFITFATPHLGSKGHKQAPALCGFYTLEKAAFRASWLLGRTGKHLFLRDGDKNKPPLLLQMVNDSDDLLYISALQSFRRRVAYANARFDNLVGWSTSSLRRQSELPKRQNLSRSDKYRHILNVEAAKTANTQKEISLEAQVNRCKAIDMEEAMLRGLTKVSWERVDVDFKGTIQKLLAHSTIQVKTFWANSHGADVIQHMIDNFQL
;
A
#
# COMPACT_ATOMS: atom_id res chain seq x y z
N MET A 1 -38.05 -57.81 -18.83
CA MET A 1 -37.03 -57.17 -19.69
C MET A 1 -36.10 -56.41 -18.73
N CYS A 2 -34.80 -56.68 -18.63
CA CYS A 2 -33.93 -57.54 -19.45
C CYS A 2 -33.11 -58.54 -18.58
N THR A 3 -32.27 -59.36 -19.22
CA THR A 3 -31.35 -60.37 -18.66
C THR A 3 -30.03 -60.35 -19.48
N HIS A 4 -28.92 -61.03 -19.17
CA HIS A 4 -28.66 -62.19 -18.28
C HIS A 4 -27.33 -62.09 -17.51
N SER A 5 -27.34 -62.71 -16.31
CA SER A 5 -26.41 -63.72 -15.77
C SER A 5 -24.90 -63.75 -16.08
N MET A 6 -24.14 -64.16 -15.04
CA MET A 6 -22.68 -64.34 -14.87
C MET A 6 -22.10 -65.65 -15.49
N PRO A 7 -20.75 -65.95 -15.56
CA PRO A 7 -19.84 -66.11 -14.39
C PRO A 7 -18.28 -65.99 -14.55
N SER A 8 -17.55 -66.18 -13.41
CA SER A 8 -16.13 -66.62 -13.21
C SER A 8 -14.98 -65.72 -13.72
N ALA A 9 -13.90 -65.36 -13.00
CA ALA A 9 -13.02 -66.02 -12.00
C ALA A 9 -12.12 -67.14 -12.60
N GLU A 10 -10.85 -67.34 -12.22
CA GLU A 10 -10.04 -66.83 -11.08
C GLU A 10 -8.97 -65.75 -11.51
N SER A 11 -7.77 -65.46 -10.93
CA SER A 11 -6.96 -66.07 -9.86
C SER A 11 -5.87 -65.20 -9.18
N GLN A 12 -5.60 -65.55 -7.91
CA GLN A 12 -4.37 -65.45 -7.08
C GLN A 12 -3.31 -64.34 -7.24
N THR A 13 -3.07 -63.61 -6.12
CA THR A 13 -1.72 -63.47 -5.52
C THR A 13 -1.85 -63.27 -3.99
N ARG A 14 -0.80 -63.55 -3.20
CA ARG A 14 -0.87 -63.69 -1.72
C ARG A 14 -0.09 -62.60 -0.95
N SER A 15 -0.39 -62.52 0.35
CA SER A 15 -0.01 -61.60 1.42
C SER A 15 1.43 -61.63 1.96
N GLU A 16 1.65 -60.77 2.97
CA GLU A 16 2.79 -60.65 3.92
C GLU A 16 3.94 -59.71 3.44
N THR A 17 4.37 -58.61 4.09
CA THR A 17 4.69 -58.24 5.51
C THR A 17 5.93 -58.99 6.07
N VAL A 18 6.99 -58.35 6.59
CA VAL A 18 7.06 -57.66 7.90
C VAL A 18 8.43 -56.91 8.12
N GLU A 19 8.40 -55.80 8.88
CA GLU A 19 9.44 -55.13 9.73
C GLU A 19 10.80 -54.55 9.24
N VAL A 20 11.42 -53.85 10.21
CA VAL A 20 12.60 -52.95 10.21
C VAL A 20 13.70 -53.56 11.08
N GLY A 21 14.99 -53.28 10.81
CA GLY A 21 16.11 -53.64 11.68
C GLY A 21 17.04 -52.46 12.04
N ASP A 22 17.38 -52.32 13.32
CA ASP A 22 18.42 -51.40 13.84
C ASP A 22 19.79 -52.12 13.89
N ALA A 23 20.90 -51.36 13.81
CA ALA A 23 22.26 -51.89 13.93
C ALA A 23 23.23 -50.84 14.49
N ARG A 24 24.05 -51.23 15.47
CA ARG A 24 24.89 -50.32 16.27
C ARG A 24 26.22 -50.98 16.68
N LEU A 25 27.21 -50.14 17.03
CA LEU A 25 28.49 -50.43 17.72
C LEU A 25 29.68 -50.89 16.85
N GLY A 26 30.88 -50.53 17.33
CA GLY A 26 32.19 -50.90 16.76
C GLY A 26 33.25 -49.82 17.02
N MET A 27 34.16 -50.03 17.98
CA MET A 27 35.23 -49.08 18.34
C MET A 27 36.46 -49.85 18.85
N ASP A 28 37.67 -49.58 18.33
CA ASP A 28 38.94 -50.08 18.88
C ASP A 28 40.14 -49.19 18.48
N SER A 29 41.36 -49.47 18.99
CA SER A 29 42.48 -48.51 19.06
C SER A 29 43.91 -49.10 19.05
N SER A 30 44.92 -48.22 18.96
CA SER A 30 46.38 -48.47 18.96
C SER A 30 46.95 -49.08 17.66
N LYS A 31 48.18 -48.78 17.19
CA LYS A 31 49.47 -48.46 17.85
C LYS A 31 50.31 -47.39 17.14
N MET A 32 51.32 -46.87 17.83
CA MET A 32 52.33 -45.93 17.32
C MET A 32 53.52 -46.63 16.62
N LYS A 33 54.19 -45.91 15.70
CA LYS A 33 55.66 -45.87 15.64
C LYS A 33 56.15 -44.60 14.93
N ASN A 34 57.23 -44.01 15.45
CA ASN A 34 57.91 -42.87 14.84
C ASN A 34 58.96 -43.33 13.82
N ASN A 35 59.17 -42.53 12.79
CA ASN A 35 60.48 -41.99 12.44
C ASN A 35 60.25 -40.63 11.77
N GLY A 36 61.23 -39.72 11.84
CA GLY A 36 61.06 -38.37 11.32
C GLY A 36 62.36 -37.71 10.95
N GLU A 37 62.26 -36.67 10.12
CA GLU A 37 63.34 -35.76 9.79
C GLU A 37 62.81 -34.32 9.72
N SER A 38 63.69 -33.35 9.94
CA SER A 38 63.33 -31.92 9.92
C SER A 38 63.40 -31.34 8.50
N VAL A 39 62.87 -30.14 8.19
CA VAL A 39 63.63 -28.89 8.36
C VAL A 39 62.72 -27.63 8.26
N ALA A 40 62.99 -26.66 9.14
CA ALA A 40 62.78 -25.19 9.06
C ALA A 40 61.44 -24.50 8.67
N LYS A 41 60.89 -23.80 9.69
CA LYS A 41 60.59 -22.34 9.71
C LYS A 41 59.69 -21.69 8.62
N LYS A 42 58.46 -21.30 9.03
CA LYS A 42 58.08 -19.88 9.32
C LYS A 42 56.60 -19.73 9.76
N LYS A 43 56.34 -19.51 11.06
CA LYS A 43 55.05 -18.98 11.54
C LYS A 43 55.06 -17.44 11.45
N LYS A 44 54.21 -16.84 10.61
CA LYS A 44 54.01 -15.37 10.58
C LYS A 44 52.97 -14.96 11.62
N LYS A 45 53.34 -14.01 12.49
CA LYS A 45 52.53 -13.55 13.64
C LYS A 45 51.40 -12.63 13.15
N MET A 46 50.14 -13.02 13.37
CA MET A 46 48.98 -12.22 12.96
C MET A 46 48.88 -10.93 13.81
N ARG A 47 49.22 -9.79 13.22
CA ARG A 47 49.11 -8.48 13.89
C ARG A 47 47.65 -8.03 13.85
N ARG A 48 47.08 -7.68 15.01
CA ARG A 48 45.83 -6.89 15.05
C ARG A 48 46.10 -5.57 14.34
N ILE A 49 45.37 -5.29 13.26
CA ILE A 49 45.31 -3.95 12.66
C ILE A 49 44.17 -3.23 13.38
N SER A 50 44.51 -2.21 14.16
CA SER A 50 43.51 -1.29 14.72
C SER A 50 42.99 -0.39 13.61
N SER A 51 41.81 -0.69 13.08
CA SER A 51 41.11 0.18 12.14
C SER A 51 40.73 1.48 12.85
N PHE A 52 41.50 2.54 12.58
CA PHE A 52 41.29 3.87 13.12
C PHE A 52 40.01 4.45 12.50
N VAL A 53 38.87 4.32 13.18
CA VAL A 53 37.58 4.84 12.69
C VAL A 53 37.62 6.37 12.80
N PRO A 54 37.55 7.13 11.69
CA PRO A 54 37.39 8.57 11.77
C PRO A 54 36.03 8.84 12.44
N ARG A 55 36.05 9.55 13.56
CA ARG A 55 34.84 9.97 14.26
C ARG A 55 34.17 11.07 13.42
N PHE A 56 33.40 10.66 12.41
CA PHE A 56 32.63 11.57 11.56
C PHE A 56 31.87 12.54 12.45
N GLY A 57 32.18 13.83 12.30
CA GLY A 57 31.59 14.87 13.12
C GLY A 57 30.07 14.88 12.96
N CYS A 58 29.36 15.12 14.05
CA CYS A 58 27.91 15.29 13.99
C CYS A 58 27.60 16.47 13.06
N PHE A 59 27.09 16.20 11.86
CA PHE A 59 26.33 17.17 11.09
C PHE A 59 25.06 17.46 11.87
N ARG A 60 25.14 18.40 12.82
CA ARG A 60 23.98 19.19 13.21
C ARG A 60 23.57 19.98 11.98
N SER A 61 22.45 19.61 11.38
CA SER A 61 21.72 20.57 10.55
C SER A 61 21.08 21.54 11.52
N ASP A 62 21.58 22.77 11.57
CA ASP A 62 20.80 23.85 12.16
C ASP A 62 19.46 23.96 11.38
N TYR A 63 18.39 24.35 12.08
CA TYR A 63 16.99 24.28 11.60
C TYR A 63 16.40 22.87 11.37
N ASP A 64 16.83 21.87 12.15
CA ASP A 64 15.97 20.72 12.47
C ASP A 64 14.91 21.14 13.50
N CYS A 65 13.64 21.13 13.10
CA CYS A 65 12.53 21.18 14.05
C CYS A 65 12.51 19.87 14.83
N ALA A 66 12.51 19.94 16.17
CA ALA A 66 12.62 18.76 17.02
C ALA A 66 11.33 17.92 16.95
N THR A 67 11.31 16.88 16.10
CA THR A 67 10.14 15.99 15.98
C THR A 67 10.12 14.96 17.12
N VAL A 68 9.00 14.87 17.83
CA VAL A 68 8.73 13.75 18.74
C VAL A 68 8.16 12.60 17.95
N GLU A 69 8.73 11.41 18.09
CA GLU A 69 8.18 10.15 17.59
C GLU A 69 7.59 9.41 18.79
N ARG A 70 6.27 9.21 18.82
CA ARG A 70 5.57 8.35 19.81
C ARG A 70 5.28 7.00 19.15
N PRO A 71 6.12 5.96 19.34
CA PRO A 71 5.78 4.62 18.90
C PRO A 71 4.66 4.04 19.76
N ASP A 72 3.80 3.26 19.10
CA ASP A 72 2.81 2.37 19.71
C ASP A 72 3.44 0.97 19.90
N ASP A 73 2.89 0.13 20.78
CA ASP A 73 3.42 -1.23 21.03
C ASP A 73 3.32 -2.12 19.77
N GLY A 74 2.40 -1.79 18.86
CA GLY A 74 2.27 -2.40 17.53
C GLY A 74 3.30 -1.93 16.48
N GLY A 75 4.18 -0.99 16.82
CA GLY A 75 5.23 -0.49 15.92
C GLY A 75 4.82 0.64 14.96
N SER A 76 3.53 1.00 14.92
CA SER A 76 3.08 2.26 14.31
C SER A 76 3.58 3.45 15.14
N PHE A 77 3.55 4.66 14.58
CA PHE A 77 3.97 5.84 15.34
C PHE A 77 3.20 7.10 14.96
N ASP A 78 2.90 7.89 15.98
CA ASP A 78 2.48 9.29 15.84
C ASP A 78 3.73 10.18 15.82
N MET A 79 3.72 11.25 15.03
CA MET A 79 4.80 12.22 14.97
C MET A 79 4.25 13.65 15.05
N GLU A 80 4.85 14.43 15.95
CA GLU A 80 4.52 15.83 16.26
C GLU A 80 5.81 16.69 16.30
N SER A 81 5.67 18.02 16.31
CA SER A 81 6.78 18.92 16.62
C SER A 81 6.90 19.20 18.12
N ALA A 82 8.09 19.60 18.57
CA ALA A 82 8.35 20.11 19.91
C ALA A 82 8.80 21.58 19.87
N PRO A 83 8.45 22.40 20.87
CA PRO A 83 7.67 22.05 22.06
C PRO A 83 6.16 21.89 21.78
N ALA A 84 5.50 21.04 22.57
CA ALA A 84 4.08 20.67 22.42
C ALA A 84 3.10 21.77 22.91
N ALA A 85 3.31 23.02 22.46
CA ALA A 85 2.47 24.16 22.80
C ALA A 85 1.21 24.29 21.91
N SER A 86 1.16 23.55 20.80
CA SER A 86 0.04 23.50 19.86
C SER A 86 -0.84 22.27 20.08
N ASN A 87 -2.15 22.45 19.95
CA ASN A 87 -3.09 21.35 19.73
C ASN A 87 -3.30 21.19 18.20
N PRO A 88 -2.61 20.27 17.50
CA PRO A 88 -2.81 20.08 16.06
C PRO A 88 -4.24 19.63 15.77
N THR A 89 -4.84 20.17 14.71
CA THR A 89 -6.26 19.94 14.36
C THR A 89 -6.43 19.04 13.15
N HIS A 90 -5.35 18.75 12.41
CA HIS A 90 -5.37 17.97 11.18
C HIS A 90 -4.57 16.67 11.33
N LEU A 91 -5.25 15.52 11.23
CA LEU A 91 -4.64 14.20 11.26
C LEU A 91 -4.27 13.73 9.85
N VAL A 92 -3.00 13.39 9.63
CA VAL A 92 -2.50 12.85 8.37
C VAL A 92 -2.14 11.38 8.53
N ILE A 93 -2.98 10.50 7.99
CA ILE A 93 -2.79 9.04 7.99
C ILE A 93 -1.90 8.64 6.80
N MET A 94 -0.75 8.02 7.07
CA MET A 94 0.14 7.49 6.04
C MET A 94 0.13 5.96 6.01
N VAL A 95 -0.27 5.37 4.88
CA VAL A 95 -0.56 3.93 4.72
C VAL A 95 0.45 3.27 3.77
N ASN A 96 1.13 2.22 4.23
CA ASN A 96 2.21 1.58 3.47
C ASN A 96 1.74 0.69 2.31
N GLY A 97 2.63 0.50 1.33
CA GLY A 97 2.47 -0.49 0.27
C GLY A 97 2.73 -1.94 0.70
N ILE A 98 2.66 -2.87 -0.25
CA ILE A 98 2.92 -4.30 -0.05
C ILE A 98 4.36 -4.55 0.41
N ILE A 99 4.55 -5.44 1.40
CA ILE A 99 5.85 -5.65 2.10
C ILE A 99 6.44 -4.29 2.56
N GLY A 100 5.56 -3.46 3.13
CA GLY A 100 5.85 -2.14 3.68
C GLY A 100 5.85 -2.12 5.21
N SER A 101 6.10 -0.92 5.73
CA SER A 101 6.07 -0.58 7.16
C SER A 101 5.88 0.93 7.35
N ALA A 102 5.41 1.38 8.52
CA ALA A 102 5.24 2.80 8.89
C ALA A 102 6.55 3.58 8.67
N ARG A 103 7.68 2.93 8.97
CA ARG A 103 9.04 3.48 8.79
C ARG A 103 9.34 3.93 7.35
N ASN A 104 8.62 3.44 6.34
CA ASN A 104 8.76 3.87 4.94
C ASN A 104 8.33 5.33 4.74
N TRP A 105 7.44 5.84 5.60
CA TRP A 105 6.90 7.20 5.56
C TRP A 105 7.66 8.22 6.41
N ARG A 106 8.63 7.78 7.23
CA ARG A 106 9.34 8.64 8.21
C ARG A 106 9.98 9.89 7.57
N PHE A 107 10.39 9.84 6.30
CA PHE A 107 10.86 11.02 5.58
C PHE A 107 9.75 12.04 5.34
N ALA A 108 8.61 11.60 4.80
CA ALA A 108 7.46 12.46 4.52
C ALA A 108 6.87 13.06 5.81
N ALA A 109 6.74 12.26 6.87
CA ALA A 109 6.28 12.74 8.18
C ALA A 109 7.13 13.91 8.71
N LYS A 110 8.47 13.79 8.65
CA LYS A 110 9.38 14.87 9.07
C LYS A 110 9.29 16.12 8.17
N GLN A 111 9.08 15.96 6.85
CA GLN A 111 8.88 17.13 5.98
C GLN A 111 7.53 17.82 6.23
N PHE A 112 6.47 17.08 6.56
CA PHE A 112 5.18 17.64 6.97
C PHE A 112 5.33 18.52 8.21
N LEU A 113 5.92 17.98 9.28
CA LEU A 113 6.09 18.71 10.54
C LEU A 113 7.11 19.86 10.44
N LYS A 114 8.10 19.78 9.53
CA LYS A 114 8.98 20.91 9.24
C LYS A 114 8.25 22.11 8.63
N LYS A 115 7.11 21.89 7.96
CA LYS A 115 6.31 22.96 7.33
C LYS A 115 5.07 23.35 8.12
N TYR A 116 4.39 22.39 8.72
CA TYR A 116 3.14 22.54 9.45
C TYR A 116 3.29 22.07 10.91
N PRO A 117 4.26 22.62 11.68
CA PRO A 117 4.63 22.08 13.00
C PRO A 117 3.51 22.17 14.04
N GLN A 118 2.55 23.08 13.88
CA GLN A 118 1.51 23.34 14.89
C GLN A 118 0.11 22.90 14.41
N ASP A 119 -0.10 22.74 13.11
CA ASP A 119 -1.40 22.43 12.49
C ASP A 119 -1.66 20.92 12.37
N VAL A 120 -0.60 20.15 12.08
CA VAL A 120 -0.64 18.76 11.63
C VAL A 120 -0.03 17.80 12.64
N ILE A 121 -0.72 16.69 12.88
CA ILE A 121 -0.14 15.46 13.43
C ILE A 121 -0.08 14.40 12.33
N VAL A 122 1.05 13.68 12.24
CA VAL A 122 1.22 12.60 11.25
C VAL A 122 1.20 11.25 11.96
N HIS A 123 0.28 10.38 11.57
CA HIS A 123 0.24 8.99 12.00
C HIS A 123 0.74 8.08 10.86
N CYS A 124 1.78 7.29 11.13
CA CYS A 124 2.30 6.29 10.20
C CYS A 124 1.83 4.89 10.62
N SER A 125 0.93 4.32 9.82
CA SER A 125 0.27 3.02 10.03
C SER A 125 1.25 1.85 9.93
N GLU A 126 1.17 0.89 10.87
CA GLU A 126 1.93 -0.38 10.86
C GLU A 126 0.98 -1.60 10.99
N CYS A 127 -0.33 -1.39 11.19
CA CYS A 127 -1.34 -2.46 11.32
C CYS A 127 -1.41 -3.44 10.12
N ASN A 128 -0.82 -3.07 8.98
CA ASN A 128 -0.71 -3.87 7.77
C ASN A 128 0.75 -3.96 7.29
N SER A 129 1.64 -4.40 8.17
CA SER A 129 3.07 -4.54 7.91
C SER A 129 3.47 -5.93 7.38
N SER A 130 4.62 -6.00 6.70
CA SER A 130 5.26 -7.27 6.32
C SER A 130 4.30 -8.27 5.65
N MET A 131 4.08 -9.46 6.23
CA MET A 131 3.22 -10.50 5.64
C MET A 131 1.71 -10.23 5.80
N LEU A 132 1.30 -9.36 6.73
CA LEU A 132 -0.10 -8.93 6.87
C LEU A 132 -0.60 -8.20 5.60
N THR A 133 0.33 -7.71 4.77
CA THR A 133 0.00 -7.13 3.46
C THR A 133 -0.61 -8.13 2.46
N PHE A 134 -0.70 -9.42 2.79
CA PHE A 134 -1.26 -10.48 1.93
C PHE A 134 -2.72 -10.86 2.29
N ASP A 135 -3.30 -10.31 3.34
CA ASP A 135 -4.60 -10.76 3.90
C ASP A 135 -5.86 -10.32 3.12
N GLY A 136 -5.72 -9.42 2.14
CA GLY A 136 -6.83 -8.87 1.36
C GLY A 136 -7.21 -7.44 1.77
N VAL A 137 -7.59 -6.63 0.78
CA VAL A 137 -7.82 -5.17 0.92
C VAL A 137 -8.93 -4.85 1.92
N ASP A 138 -9.92 -5.72 2.08
CA ASP A 138 -10.98 -5.64 3.08
C ASP A 138 -10.49 -5.89 4.51
N VAL A 139 -9.73 -6.96 4.75
CA VAL A 139 -9.17 -7.28 6.08
C VAL A 139 -8.20 -6.19 6.51
N MET A 140 -7.32 -5.77 5.60
CA MET A 140 -6.39 -4.68 5.85
C MET A 140 -7.12 -3.35 6.06
N GLY A 141 -8.19 -3.08 5.32
CA GLY A 141 -9.00 -1.89 5.44
C GLY A 141 -9.77 -1.82 6.76
N ASN A 142 -10.25 -2.96 7.29
CA ASN A 142 -10.82 -3.05 8.63
C ASN A 142 -9.76 -2.72 9.70
N ARG A 143 -8.57 -3.34 9.66
CA ARG A 143 -7.49 -3.01 10.61
C ARG A 143 -7.11 -1.54 10.60
N LEU A 144 -7.07 -0.90 9.42
CA LEU A 144 -6.81 0.53 9.30
C LEU A 144 -7.99 1.38 9.82
N THR A 145 -9.23 0.90 9.71
CA THR A 145 -10.42 1.54 10.30
C THR A 145 -10.26 1.58 11.82
N ASP A 146 -9.90 0.44 12.44
CA ASP A 146 -9.70 0.31 13.89
C ASP A 146 -8.52 1.16 14.39
N GLU A 147 -7.37 1.12 13.69
CA GLU A 147 -6.18 1.93 14.00
C GLU A 147 -6.50 3.44 13.92
N VAL A 148 -7.21 3.90 12.89
CA VAL A 148 -7.61 5.31 12.76
C VAL A 148 -8.57 5.74 13.87
N ILE A 149 -9.54 4.90 14.27
CA ILE A 149 -10.43 5.20 15.40
C ILE A 149 -9.64 5.29 16.71
N ALA A 150 -8.65 4.42 16.92
CA ALA A 150 -7.77 4.48 18.09
C ALA A 150 -6.92 5.77 18.11
N VAL A 151 -6.34 6.17 16.97
CA VAL A 151 -5.59 7.44 16.84
C VAL A 151 -6.48 8.64 17.13
N ILE A 152 -7.71 8.69 16.59
CA ILE A 152 -8.64 9.81 16.84
C ILE A 152 -9.02 9.90 18.32
N LYS A 153 -9.16 8.76 19.02
CA LYS A 153 -9.36 8.73 20.49
C LYS A 153 -8.17 9.30 21.28
N ARG A 154 -6.94 9.25 20.75
CA ARG A 154 -5.76 9.86 21.40
C ARG A 154 -5.72 11.40 21.29
N TYR A 155 -6.37 11.99 20.27
CA TYR A 155 -6.25 13.42 19.95
C TYR A 155 -7.62 14.10 19.82
N PRO A 156 -8.29 14.43 20.95
CA PRO A 156 -9.67 14.95 20.95
C PRO A 156 -9.84 16.35 20.34
N CYS A 157 -8.75 17.07 20.07
CA CYS A 157 -8.76 18.39 19.41
C CYS A 157 -8.84 18.30 17.87
N LEU A 158 -8.80 17.10 17.28
CA LEU A 158 -8.86 16.92 15.84
C LEU A 158 -10.19 17.41 15.25
N GLN A 159 -10.08 18.08 14.10
CA GLN A 159 -11.20 18.58 13.32
C GLN A 159 -11.18 18.04 11.88
N LYS A 160 -9.99 17.72 11.35
CA LYS A 160 -9.74 17.39 9.96
C LYS A 160 -8.91 16.12 9.81
N ILE A 161 -9.10 15.41 8.69
CA ILE A 161 -8.36 14.19 8.36
C ILE A 161 -7.95 14.14 6.88
N SER A 162 -6.75 13.63 6.62
CA SER A 162 -6.24 13.31 5.28
C SER A 162 -5.62 11.92 5.25
N PHE A 163 -5.69 11.26 4.09
CA PHE A 163 -5.09 9.95 3.84
C PHE A 163 -4.05 10.03 2.73
N ILE A 164 -2.90 9.39 2.95
CA ILE A 164 -1.78 9.31 2.01
C ILE A 164 -1.40 7.83 1.87
N GLY A 165 -1.74 7.22 0.73
CA GLY A 165 -1.52 5.78 0.48
C GLY A 165 -0.46 5.51 -0.59
N HIS A 166 0.50 4.65 -0.30
CA HIS A 166 1.48 4.17 -1.29
C HIS A 166 1.08 2.81 -1.83
N SER A 167 1.08 2.66 -3.16
CA SER A 167 0.85 1.37 -3.81
C SER A 167 -0.46 0.74 -3.30
N LEU A 168 -0.42 -0.51 -2.83
CA LEU A 168 -1.48 -1.21 -2.12
C LEU A 168 -2.16 -0.38 -1.02
N GLY A 169 -1.41 0.45 -0.27
CA GLY A 169 -1.94 1.32 0.79
C GLY A 169 -3.00 2.31 0.32
N GLY A 170 -2.99 2.73 -0.94
CA GLY A 170 -4.06 3.55 -1.52
C GLY A 170 -5.37 2.79 -1.76
N LEU A 171 -5.31 1.45 -1.92
CA LEU A 171 -6.49 0.59 -1.95
C LEU A 171 -7.00 0.30 -0.54
N ILE A 172 -6.11 0.04 0.41
CA ILE A 172 -6.45 -0.12 1.84
C ILE A 172 -7.15 1.14 2.35
N ALA A 173 -6.60 2.32 2.06
CA ALA A 173 -7.20 3.61 2.39
C ALA A 173 -8.58 3.79 1.72
N ARG A 174 -8.76 3.43 0.44
CA ARG A 174 -10.08 3.48 -0.24
C ARG A 174 -11.14 2.63 0.45
N TYR A 175 -10.77 1.50 1.05
CA TYR A 175 -11.70 0.67 1.82
C TYR A 175 -11.98 1.28 3.20
N ALA A 176 -10.93 1.67 3.93
CA ALA A 176 -11.07 2.24 5.28
C ALA A 176 -11.89 3.55 5.29
N VAL A 177 -11.71 4.46 4.32
CA VAL A 177 -12.52 5.69 4.27
C VAL A 177 -14.01 5.39 4.03
N ALA A 178 -14.35 4.31 3.32
CA ALA A 178 -15.74 3.89 3.16
C ALA A 178 -16.34 3.33 4.47
N LYS A 179 -15.56 2.56 5.23
CA LYS A 179 -15.95 2.09 6.57
C LYS A 179 -16.07 3.20 7.61
N LEU A 180 -15.28 4.27 7.49
CA LEU A 180 -15.29 5.43 8.38
C LEU A 180 -16.30 6.51 7.96
N TYR A 181 -16.99 6.37 6.82
CA TYR A 181 -17.87 7.41 6.28
C TYR A 181 -19.23 7.44 6.97
N GLY A 182 -19.59 8.59 7.56
CA GLY A 182 -20.85 8.77 8.30
C GLY A 182 -20.93 8.04 9.66
N GLU A 183 -20.04 7.08 9.95
CA GLU A 183 -19.97 6.40 11.24
C GLU A 183 -19.32 7.27 12.32
N VAL A 184 -20.08 7.55 13.40
CA VAL A 184 -19.58 7.94 14.73
C VAL A 184 -20.35 7.15 15.81
N THR A 185 -20.63 5.87 15.52
CA THR A 185 -21.53 5.03 16.34
C THR A 185 -20.80 4.30 17.47
N THR A 186 -19.49 4.03 17.32
CA THR A 186 -18.66 3.21 18.22
C THR A 186 -17.71 4.02 19.12
N LEU A 187 -17.85 5.35 19.14
CA LEU A 187 -17.01 6.26 19.92
C LEU A 187 -17.51 6.52 21.35
N LYS A 188 -18.75 6.12 21.69
CA LYS A 188 -19.36 6.31 23.02
C LYS A 188 -19.52 5.04 23.86
N SER A 189 -19.62 3.85 23.26
CA SER A 189 -20.04 2.61 23.94
C SER A 189 -18.91 1.93 24.75
N SER A 190 -18.24 2.67 25.63
CA SER A 190 -17.18 2.14 26.50
C SER A 190 -17.10 2.78 27.90
N GLN A 191 -18.10 3.57 28.30
CA GLN A 191 -18.38 3.91 29.69
C GLN A 191 -19.88 3.93 29.92
N GLU A 192 -20.42 2.85 30.49
CA GLU A 192 -21.59 2.87 31.39
C GLU A 192 -21.79 1.44 31.96
N ASN A 193 -21.27 1.23 33.18
CA ASN A 193 -21.80 0.21 34.09
C ASN A 193 -22.81 0.94 34.99
N GLY A 194 -24.11 0.75 34.74
CA GLY A 194 -25.17 1.40 35.50
C GLY A 194 -26.53 1.12 34.87
N GLU A 195 -27.57 1.05 35.70
CA GLU A 195 -28.97 0.86 35.28
C GLU A 195 -29.69 2.21 35.19
N SER A 196 -30.74 2.27 34.35
CA SER A 196 -31.55 3.45 33.98
C SER A 196 -30.80 4.62 33.30
N ASP A 197 -31.40 5.42 32.42
CA ASP A 197 -32.84 5.63 32.14
C ASP A 197 -33.13 5.81 30.61
N GLU A 198 -34.39 5.68 30.18
CA GLU A 198 -34.78 5.77 28.75
C GLU A 198 -34.71 7.20 28.19
N THR A 199 -33.52 7.62 27.73
CA THR A 199 -33.37 8.80 26.84
C THR A 199 -32.73 8.41 25.51
N LYS A 200 -33.58 8.21 24.48
CA LYS A 200 -33.16 7.92 23.09
C LYS A 200 -32.66 9.19 22.39
N ASP A 201 -31.60 9.79 22.92
CA ASP A 201 -30.95 11.00 22.41
C ASP A 201 -30.13 10.68 21.14
N SER A 202 -30.87 10.36 20.08
CA SER A 202 -30.36 9.96 18.77
C SER A 202 -29.73 11.17 18.07
N VAL A 203 -28.43 11.40 18.36
CA VAL A 203 -27.59 12.41 17.72
C VAL A 203 -27.83 12.38 16.20
N PRO A 204 -28.39 13.45 15.59
CA PRO A 204 -28.91 13.37 14.23
C PRO A 204 -27.86 12.91 13.23
N LYS A 205 -28.19 11.88 12.42
CA LYS A 205 -27.30 11.34 11.37
C LYS A 205 -26.81 12.42 10.40
N GLU A 206 -27.59 13.49 10.21
CA GLU A 206 -27.20 14.71 9.49
C GLU A 206 -25.84 15.30 9.94
N LYS A 207 -25.50 15.24 11.24
CA LYS A 207 -24.27 15.86 11.80
C LYS A 207 -22.96 15.22 11.31
N PHE A 208 -23.03 13.98 10.80
CA PHE A 208 -21.88 13.20 10.32
C PHE A 208 -21.92 12.91 8.82
N LYS A 209 -22.96 13.36 8.12
CA LYS A 209 -23.08 13.33 6.66
C LYS A 209 -21.89 14.07 6.02
N GLY A 210 -21.21 13.43 5.06
CA GLY A 210 -20.02 14.00 4.45
C GLY A 210 -18.72 13.92 5.28
N LYS A 211 -18.73 13.23 6.44
CA LYS A 211 -17.56 13.14 7.33
C LYS A 211 -16.91 11.76 7.37
N ILE A 212 -15.63 11.74 7.73
CA ILE A 212 -14.82 10.53 7.95
C ILE A 212 -14.49 10.46 9.44
N ALA A 213 -15.01 9.45 10.16
CA ALA A 213 -14.89 9.30 11.61
C ALA A 213 -15.30 10.55 12.42
N GLY A 214 -16.25 11.33 11.90
CA GLY A 214 -16.68 12.61 12.49
C GLY A 214 -15.78 13.82 12.18
N LEU A 215 -14.63 13.61 11.55
CA LEU A 215 -13.69 14.64 11.10
C LEU A 215 -14.01 15.11 9.67
N GLU A 216 -13.56 16.32 9.32
CA GLU A 216 -13.66 16.85 7.96
C GLU A 216 -12.59 16.22 7.03
N PRO A 217 -12.98 15.59 5.91
CA PRO A 217 -12.06 14.97 4.97
C PRO A 217 -11.44 16.01 4.02
N MET A 218 -10.11 16.18 4.11
CA MET A 218 -9.39 17.23 3.39
C MET A 218 -8.69 16.70 2.13
N ASN A 219 -7.65 15.86 2.28
CA ASN A 219 -6.88 15.33 1.15
C ASN A 219 -6.93 13.80 1.11
N PHE A 220 -7.23 13.23 -0.06
CA PHE A 220 -7.02 11.82 -0.38
C PHE A 220 -5.93 11.69 -1.45
N ILE A 221 -4.72 11.31 -1.05
CA ILE A 221 -3.52 11.32 -1.90
C ILE A 221 -3.02 9.88 -2.09
N THR A 222 -2.70 9.52 -3.33
CA THR A 222 -2.17 8.19 -3.66
C THR A 222 -0.89 8.26 -4.48
N PHE A 223 0.04 7.35 -4.20
CA PHE A 223 1.35 7.26 -4.85
C PHE A 223 1.54 5.89 -5.48
N ALA A 224 1.59 5.83 -6.81
CA ALA A 224 1.75 4.59 -7.58
C ALA A 224 0.76 3.48 -7.18
N THR A 225 -0.48 3.85 -6.84
CA THR A 225 -1.55 2.92 -6.41
C THR A 225 -2.17 2.20 -7.62
N PRO A 226 -2.32 0.86 -7.60
CA PRO A 226 -2.97 0.12 -8.68
C PRO A 226 -4.50 0.22 -8.55
N HIS A 227 -5.07 1.40 -8.81
CA HIS A 227 -6.50 1.67 -8.57
C HIS A 227 -7.46 0.80 -9.36
N LEU A 228 -7.04 0.36 -10.55
CA LEU A 228 -7.77 -0.54 -11.46
C LEU A 228 -7.25 -1.99 -11.34
N GLY A 229 -6.49 -2.30 -10.28
CA GLY A 229 -5.73 -3.54 -10.15
C GLY A 229 -4.47 -3.56 -11.03
N SER A 230 -4.04 -4.78 -11.34
CA SER A 230 -2.79 -5.13 -12.05
C SER A 230 -3.01 -6.15 -13.19
N LYS A 231 -4.22 -6.22 -13.74
CA LYS A 231 -4.68 -7.30 -14.64
C LYS A 231 -4.44 -7.01 -16.13
N GLY A 232 -3.17 -6.94 -16.51
CA GLY A 232 -2.73 -6.87 -17.92
C GLY A 232 -2.39 -5.46 -18.41
N HIS A 233 -2.49 -5.24 -19.72
CA HIS A 233 -2.31 -3.93 -20.37
C HIS A 233 -1.06 -3.13 -19.95
N LYS A 234 0.07 -3.81 -19.69
CA LYS A 234 1.34 -3.20 -19.25
C LYS A 234 1.23 -2.50 -17.90
N GLN A 235 0.27 -2.89 -17.06
CA GLN A 235 0.13 -2.43 -15.67
C GLN A 235 1.28 -2.93 -14.76
N ALA A 236 2.17 -3.81 -15.25
CA ALA A 236 3.46 -4.14 -14.63
C ALA A 236 4.62 -3.97 -15.65
N PRO A 237 5.19 -2.75 -15.82
CA PRO A 237 6.13 -2.46 -16.91
C PRO A 237 7.47 -3.22 -16.93
N ALA A 238 7.84 -3.95 -15.86
CA ALA A 238 9.07 -4.78 -15.83
C ALA A 238 9.13 -5.80 -16.98
N LEU A 239 7.97 -6.23 -17.48
CA LEU A 239 7.84 -7.34 -18.43
C LEU A 239 8.02 -6.90 -19.90
N CYS A 240 8.47 -5.65 -20.15
CA CYS A 240 8.70 -5.07 -21.49
C CYS A 240 7.50 -5.12 -22.45
N GLY A 241 6.30 -5.43 -21.95
CA GLY A 241 5.10 -5.64 -22.75
C GLY A 241 4.90 -7.07 -23.27
N PHE A 242 5.71 -8.05 -22.84
CA PHE A 242 5.50 -9.46 -23.15
C PHE A 242 4.41 -10.07 -22.25
N TYR A 243 3.23 -10.25 -22.85
CA TYR A 243 2.02 -10.85 -22.26
C TYR A 243 2.24 -12.23 -21.60
N THR A 244 3.27 -12.97 -22.00
CA THR A 244 3.70 -14.24 -21.39
C THR A 244 4.18 -14.10 -19.96
N LEU A 245 4.79 -12.96 -19.61
CA LEU A 245 5.40 -12.74 -18.28
C LEU A 245 4.45 -11.97 -17.35
N GLU A 246 3.49 -11.19 -17.88
CA GLU A 246 2.27 -10.81 -17.14
C GLU A 246 1.47 -12.06 -16.72
N LYS A 247 1.35 -13.06 -17.62
CA LYS A 247 0.79 -14.38 -17.29
C LYS A 247 1.58 -15.13 -16.22
N ALA A 248 2.89 -14.89 -16.08
CA ALA A 248 3.69 -15.46 -15.00
C ALA A 248 3.39 -14.75 -13.66
N ALA A 249 3.31 -13.43 -13.62
CA ALA A 249 2.88 -12.68 -12.42
C ALA A 249 1.46 -13.08 -11.98
N PHE A 250 0.52 -13.23 -12.93
CA PHE A 250 -0.83 -13.75 -12.71
C PHE A 250 -0.86 -15.21 -12.19
N ARG A 251 0.16 -16.03 -12.54
CA ARG A 251 0.38 -17.38 -11.98
C ARG A 251 1.13 -17.36 -10.65
N ALA A 252 1.83 -16.29 -10.32
CA ALA A 252 2.52 -16.08 -9.04
C ALA A 252 1.67 -15.36 -8.00
N SER A 253 0.49 -14.83 -8.37
CA SER A 253 -0.33 -13.99 -7.49
C SER A 253 -0.83 -14.68 -6.21
N TRP A 254 -0.77 -16.01 -6.12
CA TRP A 254 -1.05 -16.77 -4.89
C TRP A 254 0.03 -16.57 -3.81
N LEU A 255 1.27 -16.24 -4.20
CA LEU A 255 2.35 -15.85 -3.27
C LEU A 255 2.06 -14.54 -2.53
N LEU A 256 1.09 -13.75 -3.03
CA LEU A 256 0.60 -12.52 -2.40
C LEU A 256 -0.76 -12.78 -1.70
N GLY A 257 -1.06 -14.03 -1.36
CA GLY A 257 -2.24 -14.43 -0.58
C GLY A 257 -3.57 -14.02 -1.18
N ARG A 258 -4.43 -13.41 -0.35
CA ARG A 258 -5.74 -12.89 -0.75
C ARG A 258 -5.62 -11.51 -1.41
N THR A 259 -4.66 -10.67 -1.00
CA THR A 259 -4.30 -9.42 -1.70
C THR A 259 -4.02 -9.66 -3.18
N GLY A 260 -3.28 -10.71 -3.52
CA GLY A 260 -3.01 -11.10 -4.90
C GLY A 260 -4.24 -11.60 -5.67
N LYS A 261 -5.30 -12.06 -5.01
CA LYS A 261 -6.59 -12.34 -5.68
C LYS A 261 -7.29 -11.03 -6.06
N HIS A 262 -7.32 -10.06 -5.14
CA HIS A 262 -7.95 -8.75 -5.33
C HIS A 262 -7.26 -7.95 -6.44
N LEU A 263 -5.93 -7.81 -6.39
CA LEU A 263 -5.15 -7.05 -7.39
C LEU A 263 -5.30 -7.58 -8.82
N PHE A 264 -5.48 -8.89 -9.00
CA PHE A 264 -5.65 -9.52 -10.32
C PHE A 264 -7.13 -9.78 -10.69
N LEU A 265 -8.08 -9.27 -9.91
CA LEU A 265 -9.53 -9.46 -10.07
C LEU A 265 -9.88 -10.96 -10.23
N ARG A 266 -9.56 -11.75 -9.22
CA ARG A 266 -9.71 -13.23 -9.16
C ARG A 266 -10.55 -13.70 -7.95
N ASP A 267 -11.22 -12.75 -7.32
CA ASP A 267 -11.91 -12.85 -6.04
C ASP A 267 -13.43 -12.68 -6.15
N GLY A 268 -13.95 -12.34 -7.34
CA GLY A 268 -15.38 -12.39 -7.63
C GLY A 268 -15.86 -13.79 -7.99
N ASP A 269 -17.13 -14.06 -7.68
CA ASP A 269 -17.83 -15.32 -7.93
C ASP A 269 -19.06 -15.12 -8.85
N LYS A 270 -20.11 -15.95 -8.73
CA LYS A 270 -21.35 -15.82 -9.52
C LYS A 270 -22.27 -14.70 -9.04
N ASN A 271 -22.22 -14.37 -7.75
CA ASN A 271 -23.14 -13.49 -7.05
C ASN A 271 -22.48 -12.16 -6.68
N LYS A 272 -21.15 -12.17 -6.45
CA LYS A 272 -20.39 -10.99 -6.01
C LYS A 272 -19.24 -10.67 -6.98
N PRO A 273 -19.17 -9.47 -7.59
CA PRO A 273 -18.06 -9.07 -8.46
C PRO A 273 -16.75 -8.89 -7.66
N PRO A 274 -15.56 -8.83 -8.31
CA PRO A 274 -14.28 -8.57 -7.63
C PRO A 274 -14.32 -7.33 -6.74
N LEU A 275 -13.63 -7.34 -5.59
CA LEU A 275 -13.70 -6.27 -4.59
C LEU A 275 -13.34 -4.89 -5.17
N LEU A 276 -12.31 -4.81 -6.02
CA LEU A 276 -11.91 -3.53 -6.62
C LEU A 276 -13.00 -2.94 -7.55
N LEU A 277 -13.91 -3.77 -8.08
CA LEU A 277 -15.06 -3.36 -8.89
C LEU A 277 -16.30 -3.04 -8.03
N GLN A 278 -16.40 -3.59 -6.81
CA GLN A 278 -17.36 -3.11 -5.81
C GLN A 278 -16.96 -1.70 -5.35
N MET A 279 -15.67 -1.48 -5.06
CA MET A 279 -15.07 -0.22 -4.57
C MET A 279 -15.09 0.95 -5.58
N VAL A 280 -15.92 0.92 -6.62
CA VAL A 280 -16.13 2.02 -7.58
C VAL A 280 -17.60 2.44 -7.74
N ASN A 281 -18.48 1.88 -6.91
CA ASN A 281 -19.87 2.28 -6.75
C ASN A 281 -20.19 2.35 -5.25
N ASP A 282 -21.28 3.03 -4.91
CA ASP A 282 -21.87 2.92 -3.58
C ASP A 282 -22.77 1.68 -3.54
N SER A 283 -22.85 1.06 -2.37
CA SER A 283 -23.70 -0.10 -2.06
C SER A 283 -24.36 0.12 -0.70
N ASP A 284 -25.48 -0.56 -0.43
CA ASP A 284 -26.28 -0.36 0.80
C ASP A 284 -25.44 -0.54 2.08
N ASP A 285 -24.45 -1.45 2.06
CA ASP A 285 -23.51 -1.68 3.16
C ASP A 285 -22.43 -0.57 3.28
N LEU A 286 -21.93 -0.05 2.15
CA LEU A 286 -20.71 0.76 2.06
C LEU A 286 -20.73 1.75 0.89
N LEU A 287 -20.54 3.04 1.21
CA LEU A 287 -20.63 4.16 0.27
C LEU A 287 -19.22 4.59 -0.21
N TYR A 288 -18.52 3.74 -0.96
CA TYR A 288 -17.13 3.94 -1.39
C TYR A 288 -16.88 5.23 -2.21
N ILE A 289 -17.79 5.56 -3.13
CA ILE A 289 -17.69 6.77 -3.97
C ILE A 289 -18.12 8.00 -3.18
N SER A 290 -19.21 7.94 -2.40
CA SER A 290 -19.59 9.08 -1.54
C SER A 290 -18.48 9.43 -0.52
N ALA A 291 -17.87 8.41 0.10
CA ALA A 291 -16.74 8.58 1.00
C ALA A 291 -15.55 9.26 0.30
N LEU A 292 -15.18 8.77 -0.89
CA LEU A 292 -14.11 9.36 -1.69
C LEU A 292 -14.47 10.78 -2.20
N GLN A 293 -15.74 11.05 -2.51
CA GLN A 293 -16.25 12.34 -2.97
C GLN A 293 -16.19 13.41 -1.86
N SER A 294 -16.37 13.01 -0.60
CA SER A 294 -16.37 13.93 0.54
C SER A 294 -15.06 14.71 0.70
N PHE A 295 -13.91 14.12 0.35
CA PHE A 295 -12.61 14.78 0.41
C PHE A 295 -12.57 16.06 -0.45
N ARG A 296 -12.14 17.18 0.13
CA ARG A 296 -11.98 18.45 -0.60
C ARG A 296 -11.02 18.34 -1.80
N ARG A 297 -9.95 17.53 -1.68
CA ARG A 297 -8.96 17.28 -2.74
C ARG A 297 -8.62 15.79 -2.88
N ARG A 298 -8.59 15.29 -4.12
CA ARG A 298 -8.13 13.93 -4.49
C ARG A 298 -6.98 14.02 -5.46
N VAL A 299 -5.88 13.30 -5.20
CA VAL A 299 -4.65 13.35 -6.02
C VAL A 299 -4.09 11.96 -6.30
N ALA A 300 -3.74 11.72 -7.57
CA ALA A 300 -3.06 10.51 -8.02
C ALA A 300 -1.66 10.86 -8.54
N TYR A 301 -0.62 10.54 -7.76
CA TYR A 301 0.79 10.62 -8.16
C TYR A 301 1.18 9.33 -8.86
N ALA A 302 1.54 9.43 -10.15
CA ALA A 302 1.78 8.30 -11.01
C ALA A 302 3.17 8.36 -11.66
N ASN A 303 3.92 7.27 -11.56
CA ASN A 303 5.20 7.14 -12.27
C ASN A 303 4.95 6.94 -13.76
N ALA A 304 5.28 7.95 -14.58
CA ALA A 304 5.14 7.90 -16.04
C ALA A 304 6.14 6.93 -16.70
N ARG A 305 7.21 6.56 -15.98
CA ARG A 305 8.29 5.67 -16.42
C ARG A 305 8.92 4.89 -15.26
N PHE A 306 9.52 3.76 -15.59
CA PHE A 306 10.41 2.93 -14.74
C PHE A 306 9.81 2.35 -13.45
N ASP A 307 8.61 2.74 -13.04
CA ASP A 307 7.80 1.90 -12.19
C ASP A 307 7.43 0.63 -12.95
N ASN A 308 7.79 -0.48 -12.33
CA ASN A 308 7.76 -1.81 -12.90
C ASN A 308 6.67 -2.67 -12.26
N LEU A 309 6.09 -2.20 -11.16
CA LEU A 309 5.11 -2.90 -10.33
C LEU A 309 3.70 -2.35 -10.56
N VAL A 310 3.58 -1.04 -10.78
CA VAL A 310 2.30 -0.38 -11.06
C VAL A 310 2.43 0.57 -12.25
N GLY A 311 1.65 0.28 -13.30
CA GLY A 311 1.66 1.03 -14.55
C GLY A 311 0.97 2.38 -14.48
N TRP A 312 1.30 3.23 -15.45
CA TRP A 312 0.90 4.64 -15.50
C TRP A 312 -0.63 4.84 -15.66
N SER A 313 -1.33 3.96 -16.38
CA SER A 313 -2.80 4.02 -16.55
C SER A 313 -3.55 3.81 -15.24
N THR A 314 -3.32 2.66 -14.58
CA THR A 314 -3.94 2.27 -13.31
C THR A 314 -3.58 3.22 -12.16
N SER A 315 -2.36 3.79 -12.15
CA SER A 315 -1.94 4.77 -11.12
C SER A 315 -2.31 6.22 -11.38
N SER A 316 -2.57 6.64 -12.63
CA SER A 316 -3.06 8.00 -12.93
C SER A 316 -4.56 8.09 -13.18
N LEU A 317 -5.31 6.98 -13.12
CA LEU A 317 -6.74 6.93 -13.47
C LEU A 317 -7.00 7.54 -14.86
N ARG A 318 -6.32 7.00 -15.88
CA ARG A 318 -6.46 7.37 -17.30
C ARG A 318 -6.43 6.13 -18.19
N ARG A 319 -7.16 6.15 -19.30
CA ARG A 319 -7.03 5.13 -20.37
C ARG A 319 -5.64 5.19 -21.00
N GLN A 320 -5.15 4.07 -21.53
CA GLN A 320 -3.84 4.01 -22.20
C GLN A 320 -3.72 4.97 -23.41
N SER A 321 -4.85 5.40 -24.00
CA SER A 321 -4.96 6.41 -25.06
C SER A 321 -4.98 7.87 -24.56
N GLU A 322 -5.26 8.09 -23.27
CA GLU A 322 -5.36 9.41 -22.62
C GLU A 322 -4.07 9.82 -21.91
N LEU A 323 -3.11 8.90 -21.76
CA LEU A 323 -1.81 9.18 -21.16
C LEU A 323 -1.04 10.24 -21.99
N PRO A 324 -0.53 11.32 -21.36
CA PRO A 324 0.18 12.39 -22.05
C PRO A 324 1.27 11.92 -23.01
N LYS A 325 1.32 12.51 -24.22
CA LYS A 325 2.38 12.25 -25.20
C LYS A 325 3.73 12.69 -24.62
N ARG A 326 4.65 11.73 -24.47
CA ARG A 326 5.97 11.87 -23.81
C ARG A 326 6.88 12.99 -24.34
N GLN A 327 6.59 13.53 -25.52
CA GLN A 327 7.32 14.63 -26.16
C GLN A 327 6.85 16.01 -25.67
N ASN A 328 5.64 16.10 -25.10
CA ASN A 328 4.97 17.35 -24.73
C ASN A 328 5.03 17.60 -23.20
N LEU A 329 5.87 16.87 -22.47
CA LEU A 329 5.96 16.91 -21.01
C LEU A 329 7.11 17.84 -20.57
N SER A 330 6.77 19.09 -20.27
CA SER A 330 7.66 20.07 -19.65
C SER A 330 7.83 19.78 -18.15
N ARG A 331 9.07 19.60 -17.70
CA ARG A 331 9.38 19.51 -16.26
C ARG A 331 8.95 20.78 -15.53
N SER A 332 8.52 20.64 -14.27
CA SER A 332 8.39 21.80 -13.39
C SER A 332 9.77 22.34 -13.02
N ASP A 333 9.97 23.65 -13.17
CA ASP A 333 11.23 24.32 -12.80
C ASP A 333 11.51 24.23 -11.29
N LYS A 334 10.46 24.18 -10.46
CA LYS A 334 10.56 24.04 -9.00
C LYS A 334 10.76 22.58 -8.55
N TYR A 335 10.20 21.60 -9.28
CA TYR A 335 10.21 20.19 -8.88
C TYR A 335 10.66 19.30 -10.06
N ARG A 336 11.98 19.05 -10.12
CA ARG A 336 12.72 18.39 -11.20
C ARG A 336 12.10 17.09 -11.75
N HIS A 337 11.43 16.30 -10.90
CA HIS A 337 10.84 15.01 -11.30
C HIS A 337 9.35 15.07 -11.62
N ILE A 338 8.68 16.20 -11.41
CA ILE A 338 7.29 16.42 -11.82
C ILE A 338 7.26 16.80 -13.30
N LEU A 339 6.56 16.00 -14.13
CA LEU A 339 6.45 16.18 -15.58
C LEU A 339 5.15 16.84 -16.04
N ASN A 340 4.08 16.72 -15.26
CA ASN A 340 2.77 17.29 -15.58
C ASN A 340 1.89 17.27 -14.32
N VAL A 341 1.06 18.30 -14.17
CA VAL A 341 0.01 18.41 -13.14
C VAL A 341 -1.29 18.69 -13.87
N GLU A 342 -2.09 17.65 -14.09
CA GLU A 342 -3.43 17.81 -14.63
C GLU A 342 -4.38 18.13 -13.49
N ALA A 343 -4.89 19.37 -13.48
CA ALA A 343 -5.86 19.84 -12.50
C ALA A 343 -7.15 19.00 -12.51
N ALA A 344 -7.83 18.95 -11.37
CA ALA A 344 -9.04 18.18 -11.17
C ALA A 344 -10.20 18.69 -12.03
N LYS A 345 -10.39 18.10 -13.21
CA LYS A 345 -11.52 18.39 -14.10
C LYS A 345 -12.85 17.99 -13.46
N THR A 346 -13.83 18.87 -13.54
CA THR A 346 -15.25 18.55 -13.29
C THR A 346 -15.72 17.52 -14.31
N ALA A 347 -16.60 16.60 -13.92
CA ALA A 347 -17.13 15.59 -14.82
C ALA A 347 -18.11 16.21 -15.83
N ASN A 348 -17.69 16.36 -17.09
CA ASN A 348 -18.58 16.77 -18.18
C ASN A 348 -19.44 15.58 -18.65
N THR A 349 -20.72 15.55 -18.25
CA THR A 349 -21.74 14.54 -18.58
C THR A 349 -22.13 14.46 -20.07
N GLN A 350 -21.33 15.04 -20.97
CA GLN A 350 -21.66 15.23 -22.41
C GLN A 350 -20.87 14.31 -23.34
N LYS A 351 -20.39 13.15 -22.84
CA LYS A 351 -19.77 12.09 -23.66
C LYS A 351 -20.32 10.69 -23.37
N GLU A 352 -21.56 10.63 -22.92
CA GLU A 352 -22.27 9.39 -22.57
C GLU A 352 -23.15 8.82 -23.70
N ILE A 353 -23.16 9.45 -24.87
CA ILE A 353 -23.90 9.00 -26.07
C ILE A 353 -22.91 8.63 -27.18
N SER A 354 -23.18 7.53 -27.88
CA SER A 354 -22.36 6.93 -28.96
C SER A 354 -21.02 6.31 -28.53
N LEU A 355 -21.09 5.08 -27.98
CA LEU A 355 -20.02 4.06 -28.11
C LEU A 355 -20.44 2.61 -27.76
N GLU A 356 -21.74 2.34 -27.54
CA GLU A 356 -22.23 0.99 -27.18
C GLU A 356 -22.20 -0.02 -28.34
N ALA A 357 -22.09 0.46 -29.59
CA ALA A 357 -21.85 -0.38 -30.74
C ALA A 357 -20.34 -0.59 -30.99
N GLN A 358 -19.93 -1.86 -31.16
CA GLN A 358 -18.59 -2.36 -31.55
C GLN A 358 -17.50 -2.60 -30.48
N VAL A 359 -17.83 -3.18 -29.32
CA VAL A 359 -16.82 -3.82 -28.44
C VAL A 359 -17.20 -5.25 -28.04
N ASN A 360 -16.94 -6.21 -28.93
CA ASN A 360 -16.91 -7.63 -28.57
C ASN A 360 -15.47 -7.99 -28.12
N ARG A 361 -15.14 -7.79 -26.83
CA ARG A 361 -13.78 -7.97 -26.27
C ARG A 361 -13.81 -8.64 -24.88
N CYS A 362 -12.65 -9.12 -24.43
CA CYS A 362 -12.52 -9.92 -23.21
C CYS A 362 -13.02 -9.20 -21.94
N LYS A 363 -13.70 -9.95 -21.06
CA LYS A 363 -14.24 -9.52 -19.74
C LYS A 363 -13.27 -8.73 -18.83
N ALA A 364 -11.95 -8.81 -19.07
CA ALA A 364 -10.97 -8.02 -18.31
C ALA A 364 -10.95 -6.53 -18.70
N ILE A 365 -11.11 -6.23 -20.00
CA ILE A 365 -11.13 -4.85 -20.53
C ILE A 365 -12.38 -4.11 -20.03
N ASP A 366 -13.51 -4.83 -20.02
CA ASP A 366 -14.80 -4.38 -19.50
C ASP A 366 -14.69 -3.97 -18.01
N MET A 367 -14.09 -4.81 -17.17
CA MET A 367 -13.86 -4.47 -15.75
C MET A 367 -12.88 -3.30 -15.53
N GLU A 368 -11.82 -3.17 -16.34
CA GLU A 368 -10.88 -2.03 -16.24
C GLU A 368 -11.59 -0.70 -16.59
N GLU A 369 -12.37 -0.69 -17.67
CA GLU A 369 -13.18 0.46 -18.10
C GLU A 369 -14.28 0.80 -17.08
N ALA A 370 -14.97 -0.20 -16.53
CA ALA A 370 -15.99 0.01 -15.50
C ALA A 370 -15.41 0.58 -14.20
N MET A 371 -14.25 0.07 -13.74
CA MET A 371 -13.53 0.63 -12.59
C MET A 371 -13.06 2.07 -12.85
N LEU A 372 -12.55 2.34 -14.05
CA LEU A 372 -12.12 3.68 -14.42
C LEU A 372 -13.30 4.65 -14.43
N ARG A 373 -14.41 4.32 -15.10
CA ARG A 373 -15.63 5.13 -15.11
C ARG A 373 -16.09 5.47 -13.69
N GLY A 374 -16.25 4.45 -12.84
CA GLY A 374 -16.69 4.62 -11.46
C GLY A 374 -15.77 5.55 -10.64
N LEU A 375 -14.45 5.40 -10.75
CA LEU A 375 -13.50 6.29 -10.04
C LEU A 375 -13.40 7.69 -10.65
N THR A 376 -13.75 7.88 -11.92
CA THR A 376 -13.83 9.20 -12.57
C THR A 376 -15.17 9.91 -12.40
N LYS A 377 -16.15 9.30 -11.70
CA LYS A 377 -17.36 10.01 -11.21
C LYS A 377 -16.99 11.20 -10.31
N VAL A 378 -15.86 11.08 -9.58
CA VAL A 378 -15.29 12.15 -8.75
C VAL A 378 -14.08 12.78 -9.43
N SER A 379 -13.83 14.07 -9.16
CA SER A 379 -12.72 14.82 -9.75
C SER A 379 -11.37 14.41 -9.14
N TRP A 380 -10.35 14.17 -9.98
CA TRP A 380 -8.99 13.82 -9.56
C TRP A 380 -7.95 14.74 -10.19
N GLU A 381 -7.10 15.33 -9.36
CA GLU A 381 -5.82 15.89 -9.79
C GLU A 381 -4.85 14.73 -10.10
N ARG A 382 -4.07 14.83 -11.17
CA ARG A 382 -3.15 13.77 -11.62
C ARG A 382 -1.76 14.35 -11.81
N VAL A 383 -0.79 13.81 -11.07
CA VAL A 383 0.59 14.30 -11.07
C VAL A 383 1.50 13.23 -11.65
N ASP A 384 2.10 13.51 -12.80
CA ASP A 384 2.92 12.56 -13.55
C ASP A 384 4.41 12.75 -13.20
N VAL A 385 5.09 11.68 -12.76
CA VAL A 385 6.45 11.70 -12.19
C VAL A 385 7.44 10.91 -13.07
N ASP A 386 8.66 11.41 -13.28
CA ASP A 386 9.72 10.70 -14.01
C ASP A 386 11.15 10.93 -13.46
N PHE A 387 11.75 9.84 -12.99
CA PHE A 387 13.14 9.77 -12.54
C PHE A 387 14.18 9.59 -13.68
N LYS A 388 13.82 9.87 -14.94
CA LYS A 388 14.75 9.85 -16.09
C LYS A 388 15.98 10.73 -15.85
N GLY A 389 17.13 10.07 -15.77
CA GLY A 389 18.44 10.69 -15.54
C GLY A 389 19.04 10.37 -14.17
N THR A 390 18.29 9.72 -13.27
CA THR A 390 18.79 9.25 -11.97
C THR A 390 19.15 7.76 -12.03
N ILE A 391 19.98 7.30 -11.10
CA ILE A 391 20.22 5.86 -10.87
C ILE A 391 18.98 5.23 -10.19
N GLN A 392 18.32 5.98 -9.31
CA GLN A 392 17.15 5.56 -8.52
C GLN A 392 15.88 5.31 -9.37
N LYS A 393 15.92 5.54 -10.69
CA LYS A 393 14.86 5.17 -11.65
C LYS A 393 14.48 3.69 -11.58
N LEU A 394 15.44 2.78 -11.33
CA LEU A 394 15.16 1.34 -11.20
C LEU A 394 14.34 1.00 -9.95
N LEU A 395 14.26 1.94 -9.00
CA LEU A 395 13.48 1.86 -7.77
C LEU A 395 12.30 2.84 -7.79
N ALA A 396 11.88 3.37 -8.95
CA ALA A 396 10.86 4.45 -9.07
C ALA A 396 9.62 4.24 -8.18
N HIS A 397 9.13 3.01 -8.08
CA HIS A 397 8.01 2.63 -7.20
C HIS A 397 8.25 2.96 -5.72
N SER A 398 9.47 2.77 -5.21
CA SER A 398 9.86 3.13 -3.84
C SER A 398 10.45 4.54 -3.73
N THR A 399 11.00 5.07 -4.82
CA THR A 399 11.56 6.42 -4.88
C THR A 399 10.48 7.48 -4.78
N ILE A 400 9.30 7.28 -5.39
CA ILE A 400 8.19 8.25 -5.36
C ILE A 400 7.68 8.57 -3.93
N GLN A 401 7.86 7.67 -2.96
CA GLN A 401 7.54 7.89 -1.53
C GLN A 401 8.77 8.15 -0.63
N VAL A 402 9.99 8.13 -1.19
CA VAL A 402 11.27 8.22 -0.44
C VAL A 402 11.43 7.10 0.62
N LYS A 403 11.11 5.84 0.27
CA LYS A 403 11.05 4.68 1.21
C LYS A 403 12.25 4.57 2.15
N THR A 404 13.47 4.79 1.65
CA THR A 404 14.68 4.96 2.46
C THR A 404 15.54 6.08 1.88
N PHE A 405 15.71 7.20 2.62
CA PHE A 405 16.34 8.43 2.09
C PHE A 405 17.66 8.22 1.35
N TRP A 406 18.59 7.43 1.88
CA TRP A 406 19.88 7.10 1.23
C TRP A 406 19.71 6.51 -0.19
N ALA A 407 18.71 5.64 -0.38
CA ALA A 407 18.45 4.94 -1.65
C ALA A 407 17.37 5.59 -2.53
N ASN A 408 16.60 6.53 -1.97
CA ASN A 408 15.38 7.08 -2.59
C ASN A 408 15.28 8.62 -2.55
N SER A 409 16.35 9.32 -2.16
CA SER A 409 16.44 10.79 -2.04
C SER A 409 15.95 11.59 -3.25
N HIS A 410 15.97 11.03 -4.46
CA HIS A 410 15.47 11.73 -5.64
C HIS A 410 13.94 11.91 -5.64
N GLY A 411 13.18 11.26 -4.76
CA GLY A 411 11.75 11.56 -4.59
C GLY A 411 11.46 12.73 -3.64
N ALA A 412 12.47 13.37 -3.05
CA ALA A 412 12.26 14.41 -2.05
C ALA A 412 11.50 15.64 -2.61
N ASP A 413 11.72 15.99 -3.88
CA ASP A 413 10.96 17.06 -4.55
C ASP A 413 9.52 16.67 -4.88
N VAL A 414 9.23 15.37 -5.05
CA VAL A 414 7.86 14.84 -5.21
C VAL A 414 7.09 14.91 -3.89
N ILE A 415 7.74 14.55 -2.78
CA ILE A 415 7.20 14.73 -1.42
C ILE A 415 7.02 16.22 -1.11
N GLN A 416 7.97 17.08 -1.50
CA GLN A 416 7.80 18.53 -1.36
C GLN A 416 6.66 19.07 -2.21
N HIS A 417 6.46 18.60 -3.45
CA HIS A 417 5.32 18.99 -4.29
C HIS A 417 3.98 18.63 -3.63
N MET A 418 3.87 17.44 -3.02
CA MET A 418 2.69 17.07 -2.24
C MET A 418 2.44 18.04 -1.09
N ILE A 419 3.47 18.29 -0.28
CA ILE A 419 3.42 19.15 0.92
C ILE A 419 3.21 20.63 0.54
N ASP A 420 3.61 21.06 -0.65
CA ASP A 420 3.42 22.41 -1.17
C ASP A 420 2.06 22.69 -1.80
N ASN A 421 1.28 21.64 -2.08
CA ASN A 421 -0.10 21.76 -2.54
C ASN A 421 -1.12 21.19 -1.53
N PHE A 422 -0.69 20.85 -0.31
CA PHE A 422 -1.54 20.22 0.70
C PHE A 422 -2.57 21.20 1.28
N GLN A 423 -3.83 20.79 1.38
CA GLN A 423 -4.89 21.61 1.98
C GLN A 423 -4.96 21.38 3.49
N LEU A 424 -4.75 22.44 4.29
CA LEU A 424 -4.84 22.41 5.76
C LEU A 424 -6.27 22.43 6.28
#